data_AF-A0A7Y5WLF9-F1
#
_entry.id   AF-A0A7Y5WLF9-F1
#
_cell.length_a   1.000
_cell.length_b   1.000
_cell.length_c   1.000
_cell.angle_alpha   90.00
_cell.angle_beta   90.00
_cell.angle_gamma   90.00
#
_symmetry.space_group_name_H-M   'P 1'
#
loop_
_entity.id
_entity.type
_entity.pdbx_description
1 polymer ?
#
loop_
_entity_poly.entity_id
_entity_poly.type
_entity_poly.pdbx_seq_one_letter_code
_entity_poly.pdbx_strand_id
1 'polypeptide(L)' 'MRLKKVHAGHRLREKAILGVMRLMMGHAPGVVRTLMYRKEYFGAPWSDLTQQVMRGPSEWTVGERETFAAFVSRLNQCVF' A
#
# COMPACT_ATOMS: atom_id res chain seq x y z
N MET A 1 4.14 3.76 11.25
CA MET A 1 5.25 4.01 10.30
C MET A 1 6.24 4.97 10.94
N ARG A 2 7.55 4.69 10.92
CA ARG A 2 8.53 5.44 11.75
C ARG A 2 8.96 6.80 11.15
N LEU A 3 8.63 7.07 9.88
CA LEU A 3 9.09 8.27 9.16
C LEU A 3 8.09 9.45 9.29
N LYS A 4 8.51 10.54 9.95
CA LYS A 4 7.70 11.75 10.15
C LYS A 4 7.20 12.37 8.83
N LYS A 5 8.03 12.37 7.79
CA LYS A 5 7.66 12.93 6.48
C LYS A 5 6.54 12.16 5.79
N VAL A 6 6.46 10.84 5.98
CA VAL A 6 5.34 10.04 5.44
C VAL A 6 4.08 10.18 6.29
N HIS A 7 4.18 10.68 7.52
CA HIS A 7 3.00 10.99 8.31
C HIS A 7 2.33 12.33 7.96
N ALA A 8 3.13 13.35 7.59
CA ALA A 8 2.63 14.73 7.46
C ALA A 8 2.93 15.41 6.11
N GLY A 9 3.84 14.86 5.30
CA GLY A 9 4.39 15.48 4.08
C GLY A 9 3.56 15.32 2.81
N HIS A 10 2.25 15.17 2.92
CA HIS A 10 1.33 14.99 1.80
C HIS A 10 0.84 16.32 1.22
N ARG A 11 0.44 16.36 -0.06
CA ARG A 11 -0.24 17.53 -0.64
C ARG A 11 -1.70 17.54 -0.17
N LEU A 12 -2.39 18.66 -0.42
CA LEU A 12 -3.75 18.88 0.09
C LEU A 12 -4.73 17.79 -0.35
N ARG A 13 -4.66 17.37 -1.62
CA ARG A 13 -5.50 16.30 -2.16
C ARG A 13 -5.30 14.98 -1.43
N GLU A 14 -4.06 14.55 -1.21
CA GLU A 14 -3.80 13.29 -0.50
C GLU A 14 -4.18 13.38 0.97
N LYS A 15 -3.99 14.55 1.62
CA LYS A 15 -4.49 14.78 2.99
C LYS A 15 -6.00 14.63 3.09
N ALA A 16 -6.76 15.13 2.11
CA ALA A 16 -8.21 14.99 2.08
C ALA A 16 -8.62 13.51 2.02
N ILE A 17 -8.02 12.74 1.10
CA ILE A 17 -8.30 11.30 0.96
C ILE A 17 -7.96 10.54 2.26
N LEU A 18 -6.79 10.79 2.85
CA LEU A 18 -6.38 10.16 4.11
C LEU A 18 -7.30 10.57 5.27
N GLY A 19 -7.83 11.79 5.26
CA GLY A 19 -8.82 12.28 6.22
C GLY A 19 -10.14 11.50 6.12
N VAL A 20 -10.65 11.32 4.90
CA VAL A 20 -11.84 10.51 4.63
C VAL A 20 -11.63 9.06 5.08
N MET A 21 -10.49 8.45 4.76
CA MET A 21 -10.15 7.10 5.22
C MET A 21 -10.12 6.99 6.74
N ARG A 22 -9.57 7.99 7.44
CA ARG A 22 -9.57 8.04 8.91
C ARG A 22 -10.99 8.14 9.47
N LEU A 23 -11.88 8.89 8.82
CA LEU A 23 -13.27 9.00 9.25
C LEU A 23 -14.02 7.68 9.09
N MET A 24 -13.82 6.97 7.97
CA MET A 24 -14.55 5.74 7.67
C MET A 24 -13.97 4.49 8.37
N MET A 25 -12.64 4.38 8.49
CA MET A 25 -11.95 3.16 8.98
C MET A 25 -11.24 3.38 10.33
N GLY A 26 -11.43 4.53 10.97
CA GLY A 26 -10.75 4.94 12.21
C GLY A 26 -9.27 5.28 12.04
N HIS A 27 -8.62 4.79 10.99
CA HIS A 27 -7.23 5.09 10.67
C HIS A 27 -6.95 4.92 9.17
N ALA A 28 -5.90 5.59 8.69
CA ALA A 28 -5.35 5.34 7.37
C ALA A 28 -4.15 4.39 7.50
N PRO A 29 -4.16 3.21 6.83
CA PRO A 29 -3.09 2.23 6.94
C PRO A 29 -1.71 2.80 6.59
N GLY A 30 -0.67 2.26 7.23
CA GLY A 30 0.72 2.72 7.04
C GLY A 30 1.17 2.64 5.58
N VAL A 31 0.87 1.53 4.91
CA VAL A 31 1.18 1.33 3.48
C VAL A 31 0.51 2.39 2.60
N VAL A 32 -0.75 2.73 2.88
CA VAL A 32 -1.48 3.74 2.08
C VAL A 32 -0.81 5.10 2.21
N ARG A 33 -0.36 5.48 3.41
CA ARG A 33 0.43 6.71 3.61
C ARG A 33 1.73 6.66 2.81
N THR A 34 2.44 5.53 2.80
CA THR A 34 3.66 5.37 1.98
C THR A 34 3.39 5.59 0.50
N LEU A 35 2.35 4.95 -0.06
CA LEU A 35 2.01 5.05 -1.47
C LEU A 35 1.52 6.46 -1.85
N MET A 36 0.87 7.17 -0.93
CA MET A 36 0.43 8.54 -1.16
C MET A 36 1.52 9.59 -0.93
N TYR A 37 2.66 9.22 -0.36
CA TYR A 37 3.80 10.13 -0.18
C TYR A 37 4.64 10.17 -1.46
N ARG A 38 4.68 11.34 -2.13
CA ARG A 38 5.30 11.50 -3.45
C ARG A 38 4.82 10.43 -4.44
N LYS A 39 3.50 10.34 -4.61
CA LYS A 39 2.82 9.29 -5.38
C LYS A 39 3.44 9.11 -6.78
N GLU A 40 3.78 10.18 -7.48
CA GLU A 40 4.31 10.10 -8.85
C GLU A 40 5.69 9.46 -8.92
N TYR A 41 6.47 9.52 -7.84
CA TYR A 41 7.83 8.95 -7.80
C TYR A 41 7.81 7.45 -7.51
N PHE A 42 7.00 7.00 -6.55
CA PHE A 42 7.01 5.62 -6.09
C PHE A 42 5.61 5.00 -6.05
N GLY A 43 4.64 5.70 -5.45
CA GLY A 43 3.33 5.13 -5.15
C GLY A 43 2.54 4.64 -6.34
N ALA A 44 2.40 5.47 -7.39
CA ALA A 44 1.67 5.12 -8.61
C ALA A 44 2.29 3.92 -9.34
N PRO A 45 3.58 3.95 -9.77
CA PRO A 45 4.16 2.82 -10.48
C PRO A 45 4.18 1.54 -9.65
N TRP A 46 4.40 1.64 -8.33
CA TRP A 46 4.34 0.48 -7.45
C TRP A 46 2.93 -0.10 -7.32
N SER A 47 1.91 0.75 -7.15
CA SER A 47 0.52 0.30 -7.11
C SER A 47 0.05 -0.36 -8.40
N ASP A 48 0.46 0.18 -9.56
CA ASP A 48 0.11 -0.38 -10.86
C ASP A 48 0.74 -1.78 -11.02
N LEU A 49 2.03 -1.91 -10.65
CA LEU A 49 2.72 -3.19 -10.65
C LEU A 49 2.07 -4.21 -9.70
N THR A 50 1.83 -3.84 -8.44
CA THR A 50 1.25 -4.79 -7.48
C THR A 50 -0.18 -5.17 -7.85
N GLN A 51 -0.96 -4.24 -8.41
CA GLN A 51 -2.29 -4.55 -8.93
C GLN A 51 -2.20 -5.55 -10.09
N GLN A 52 -1.28 -5.35 -11.04
CA GLN A 52 -1.08 -6.28 -12.15
C GLN A 52 -0.66 -7.67 -11.65
N VAL A 53 0.34 -7.72 -10.75
CA VAL A 53 0.85 -8.99 -10.21
C VAL A 53 -0.19 -9.72 -9.38
N MET A 54 -0.91 -9.02 -8.50
CA MET A 54 -1.81 -9.64 -7.52
C MET A 54 -3.23 -9.87 -8.03
N ARG A 55 -3.68 -9.10 -9.04
CA ARG A 55 -5.07 -9.11 -9.52
C ARG A 55 -5.21 -9.18 -11.04
N GLY A 56 -4.13 -9.01 -11.80
CA GLY A 56 -4.16 -9.15 -13.26
C GLY A 56 -4.31 -10.60 -13.73
N PRO A 57 -4.47 -10.80 -15.05
CA PRO A 57 -4.54 -12.13 -15.67
C PRO A 57 -3.33 -12.99 -15.32
N SER A 58 -3.57 -14.23 -14.91
CA SER A 58 -2.53 -15.18 -14.52
C SER A 58 -3.12 -16.60 -14.51
N GLU A 59 -2.28 -17.60 -14.70
CA GLU A 59 -2.61 -19.00 -14.45
C GLU A 59 -2.85 -19.27 -12.96
N TRP A 60 -2.28 -18.43 -12.09
CA TRP A 60 -2.50 -18.50 -10.65
C TRP A 60 -3.72 -17.69 -10.23
N THR A 61 -4.53 -18.32 -9.38
CA THR A 61 -5.63 -17.67 -8.68
C THR A 61 -5.12 -16.52 -7.80
N VAL A 62 -6.05 -15.65 -7.40
CA VAL A 62 -5.74 -14.60 -6.42
C VAL A 62 -5.28 -15.22 -5.09
N GLY A 63 -5.89 -16.31 -4.64
CA GLY A 63 -5.55 -16.99 -3.39
C GLY A 63 -4.14 -17.60 -3.38
N GLU A 64 -3.70 -18.18 -4.49
CA GLU A 64 -2.34 -18.71 -4.62
C GLU A 64 -1.30 -17.59 -4.56
N ARG A 65 -1.54 -16.46 -5.24
CA ARG A 65 -0.66 -15.29 -5.18
C ARG A 65 -0.56 -14.68 -3.79
N GLU A 66 -1.67 -14.59 -3.06
CA GLU A 66 -1.66 -14.18 -1.64
C GLU A 66 -0.89 -15.18 -0.77
N THR A 67 -1.01 -16.49 -1.06
CA THR A 67 -0.27 -17.54 -0.35
C THR A 67 1.25 -17.38 -0.55
N PHE A 68 1.68 -17.12 -1.79
CA PHE A 68 3.10 -16.85 -2.08
C PHE A 68 3.59 -15.58 -1.37
N ALA A 69 2.80 -14.51 -1.40
CA ALA A 69 3.14 -13.26 -0.73
C ALA A 69 3.27 -13.44 0.79
N ALA A 70 2.34 -14.17 1.41
CA ALA A 70 2.36 -14.49 2.84
C ALA A 70 3.57 -15.35 3.22
N PHE A 71 3.86 -16.39 2.42
CA PHE A 71 5.01 -17.27 2.64
C PHE A 71 6.34 -16.50 2.56
N VAL A 72 6.54 -15.71 1.50
CA VAL A 72 7.75 -14.87 1.34
C VAL A 72 7.85 -13.83 2.46
N SER A 73 6.74 -13.23 2.88
CA SER A 73 6.72 -12.28 4.00
C SER A 73 7.14 -12.94 5.31
N ARG A 74 6.67 -14.18 5.56
CA ARG A 74 7.05 -14.97 6.74
C ARG A 74 8.54 -15.32 6.77
N LEU A 75 9.13 -15.65 5.62
CA LEU A 75 10.57 -15.91 5.50
C LEU A 75 11.39 -14.65 5.76
N ASN A 76 10.91 -13.49 5.33
CA ASN A 76 11.55 -12.19 5.57
C ASN A 76 11.22 -11.57 6.93
N GLN A 77 10.49 -12.28 7.80
CA GLN A 77 10.01 -11.75 9.09
C GLN A 77 9.28 -10.40 8.95
N CYS A 78 8.56 -10.21 7.85
CA CYS A 78 7.79 -9.01 7.58
C CYS A 78 6.49 -9.04 8.40
N VAL A 79 6.41 -8.18 9.43
CA VAL A 79 5.28 -8.09 10.37
C VAL A 79 4.28 -6.98 10.04
N PHE A 80 4.37 -6.43 8.82
CA PHE A 80 3.48 -5.36 8.38
C PHE A 80 2.04 -5.87 8.20
#